data_AF-A0A0F9N5M5-F1
#
_entry.id   AF-A0A0F9N5M5-F1
#
_cell.length_a   1.000
_cell.length_b   1.000
_cell.length_c   1.000
_cell.angle_alpha   90.00
_cell.angle_beta   90.00
_cell.angle_gamma   90.00
#
_symmetry.space_group_name_H-M   'P 1'
#
loop_
_entity.id
_entity.type
_entity.pdbx_description
1 polymer ?
#
loop_
_entity_poly.entity_id
_entity_poly.type
_entity_poly.pdbx_seq_one_letter_code
_entity_poly.pdbx_strand_id
1 'polypeptide(L)'
;ADGDSGDFGFPCRDAVFSLDVTAYAGTLPTLDVTIEEKDPVSGTYTVLAQFTFAQIGESVTFVRKVADVQTSLQNGVYGATLRAKWVIGGSAGQSFTFTLGVQGRRF
;
A
#
# COMPACT_ATOMS: atom_id res chain seq x y z
N ALA A 1 14.37 -6.83 -9.98
CA ALA A 1 13.05 -6.53 -9.41
C ALA A 1 13.21 -5.15 -8.81
N ASP A 2 12.54 -4.18 -9.41
CA ASP A 2 12.73 -2.77 -9.08
C ASP A 2 11.59 -2.39 -8.15
N GLY A 3 11.91 -1.88 -6.97
CA GLY A 3 10.90 -1.61 -5.96
C GLY A 3 11.27 -0.37 -5.15
N ASP A 4 10.24 0.28 -4.64
CA ASP A 4 10.36 1.47 -3.81
C ASP A 4 9.18 1.54 -2.82
N SER A 5 9.22 2.49 -1.90
CA SER A 5 8.18 2.68 -0.90
C SER A 5 8.03 4.14 -0.48
N GLY A 6 6.80 4.52 -0.11
CA GLY A 6 6.47 5.84 0.42
C GLY A 6 5.69 5.74 1.73
N ASP A 7 6.11 6.53 2.72
CA ASP A 7 5.41 6.66 4.00
C ASP A 7 4.40 7.83 3.94
N PHE A 8 3.20 7.58 4.43
CA PHE A 8 2.12 8.55 4.61
C PHE A 8 2.00 8.87 6.10
N GLY A 9 2.52 10.04 6.49
CA GLY A 9 2.67 10.45 7.89
C GLY A 9 1.42 11.05 8.54
N PHE A 10 0.20 10.69 8.12
CA PHE A 10 -1.01 11.22 8.74
C PHE A 10 -1.81 10.12 9.46
N PRO A 11 -2.12 10.30 10.75
CA PRO A 11 -2.95 9.34 11.48
C PRO A 11 -4.39 9.37 10.94
N CYS A 12 -4.88 8.23 10.50
CA CYS A 12 -6.26 8.07 10.02
C CYS A 12 -6.88 6.78 10.58
N ARG A 13 -8.17 6.86 10.94
CA ARG A 13 -8.93 5.69 11.39
C ARG A 13 -9.27 4.80 10.20
N ASP A 14 -9.87 5.41 9.19
CA ASP A 14 -10.21 4.79 7.92
C ASP A 14 -9.32 5.38 6.83
N ALA A 15 -8.82 4.53 5.93
CA ALA A 15 -8.07 4.97 4.76
C ALA A 15 -8.57 4.25 3.52
N VAL A 16 -8.75 5.01 2.44
CA VAL A 16 -9.00 4.51 1.09
C VAL A 16 -7.74 4.69 0.28
N PHE A 17 -7.22 3.59 -0.26
CA PHE A 17 -6.10 3.57 -1.18
C PHE A 17 -6.64 3.33 -2.58
N SER A 18 -6.27 4.19 -3.52
CA SER A 18 -6.66 4.09 -4.93
C SER A 18 -5.40 4.06 -5.78
N LEU A 19 -5.17 2.96 -6.47
CA LEU A 19 -4.11 2.83 -7.45
C LEU A 19 -4.68 2.98 -8.86
N ASP A 20 -4.00 3.73 -9.72
CA ASP A 20 -4.31 3.85 -11.14
C ASP A 20 -3.06 3.61 -11.99
N VAL A 21 -3.10 2.61 -12.86
CA VAL A 21 -2.01 2.22 -13.76
C VAL A 21 -2.32 2.68 -15.18
N THR A 22 -1.50 3.58 -15.71
CA THR A 22 -1.74 4.23 -17.01
C THR A 22 -0.85 3.69 -18.13
N ALA A 23 0.28 3.07 -17.80
CA ALA A 23 1.16 2.40 -18.77
C ALA A 23 2.03 1.32 -18.11
N TYR A 24 2.43 0.31 -18.89
CA TYR A 24 3.51 -0.61 -18.55
C TYR A 24 4.34 -0.96 -19.78
N ALA A 25 5.54 -1.48 -19.57
CA ALA A 25 6.41 -1.99 -20.63
C ALA A 25 7.08 -3.32 -20.25
N GLY A 26 7.45 -4.10 -21.27
CA GLY A 26 8.12 -5.39 -21.15
C GLY A 26 7.19 -6.60 -21.32
N THR A 27 7.77 -7.80 -21.19
CA THR A 27 7.04 -9.07 -21.38
C THR A 27 6.54 -9.59 -20.04
N LEU A 28 5.21 -9.65 -19.86
CA LEU A 28 4.55 -10.10 -18.62
C LEU A 28 5.04 -9.35 -17.35
N PRO A 29 4.95 -8.01 -17.31
CA PRO A 29 5.31 -7.26 -16.09
C PRO A 29 4.21 -7.41 -15.03
N THR A 30 4.63 -7.53 -13.77
CA THR A 30 3.75 -7.47 -12.61
C THR A 30 4.09 -6.27 -11.75
N LEU A 31 3.07 -5.62 -11.19
CA LEU A 31 3.21 -4.59 -10.17
C LEU A 31 2.57 -5.12 -8.89
N ASP A 32 3.40 -5.47 -7.93
CA ASP A 32 2.97 -5.93 -6.61
C ASP A 32 3.00 -4.75 -5.64
N VAL A 33 1.83 -4.32 -5.16
CA VAL A 33 1.68 -3.21 -4.21
C VAL A 33 1.23 -3.75 -2.86
N THR A 34 2.00 -3.44 -1.83
CA THR A 34 1.73 -3.80 -0.44
C THR A 34 1.45 -2.55 0.38
N ILE A 35 0.36 -2.57 1.16
CA ILE A 35 0.05 -1.55 2.15
C ILE A 35 0.46 -2.08 3.52
N GLU A 36 1.26 -1.30 4.23
CA GLU A 36 1.83 -1.65 5.52
C GLU A 36 1.49 -0.58 6.57
N GLU A 37 1.40 -0.98 7.84
CA GLU A 37 1.26 -0.08 8.98
C GLU A 37 2.49 -0.22 9.88
N LYS A 38 3.04 0.94 10.30
CA LYS A 38 4.15 0.97 11.24
C LYS A 38 3.64 0.87 12.68
N ASP A 39 4.16 -0.10 13.42
CA ASP A 39 4.04 -0.12 14.87
C ASP A 39 4.86 1.05 15.45
N PRO A 40 4.24 2.01 16.16
CA PRO A 40 4.95 3.16 16.71
C PRO A 40 5.92 2.78 17.83
N VAL A 41 5.76 1.62 18.47
CA VAL A 41 6.61 1.15 19.57
C VAL A 41 7.85 0.44 19.03
N SER A 42 7.67 -0.57 18.19
CA SER A 42 8.79 -1.37 17.67
C SER A 42 9.40 -0.80 16.38
N GLY A 43 8.69 0.10 15.68
CA GLY A 43 9.08 0.61 14.37
C GLY A 43 8.95 -0.41 13.23
N THR A 44 8.43 -1.59 13.51
CA THR A 44 8.21 -2.66 12.53
C THR A 44 6.99 -2.37 11.66
N TYR A 45 6.99 -2.89 10.43
CA TYR A 45 5.90 -2.72 9.48
C TYR A 45 5.11 -4.03 9.37
N THR A 46 3.79 -3.95 9.55
CA THR A 46 2.87 -5.09 9.37
C THR A 46 2.08 -4.91 8.10
N VAL A 47 1.98 -5.97 7.28
CA VAL A 47 1.19 -5.95 6.05
C VAL A 47 -0.30 -5.91 6.37
N LEU A 48 -1.00 -4.92 5.81
CA LEU A 48 -2.45 -4.79 5.88
C LEU A 48 -3.14 -5.37 4.65
N ALA A 49 -2.55 -5.18 3.47
CA ALA A 49 -3.08 -5.65 2.21
C ALA A 49 -1.98 -5.78 1.15
N GLN A 50 -2.21 -6.63 0.15
CA GLN A 50 -1.35 -6.80 -1.01
C GLN A 50 -2.21 -6.95 -2.27
N PHE A 51 -1.76 -6.33 -3.36
CA PHE A 51 -2.41 -6.34 -4.67
C PHE A 51 -1.37 -6.64 -5.74
N THR A 52 -1.74 -7.42 -6.75
CA THR A 52 -0.90 -7.70 -7.91
C THR A 52 -1.64 -7.25 -9.15
N PHE A 53 -0.96 -6.47 -9.98
CA PHE A 53 -1.48 -5.93 -11.23
C PHE A 53 -0.66 -6.45 -12.40
N ALA A 54 -1.33 -6.75 -13.51
CA ALA A 54 -0.69 -7.32 -14.70
C ALA A 54 -1.05 -6.59 -16.01
N GLN A 55 -1.97 -5.61 -15.98
CA GLN A 55 -2.44 -4.91 -17.18
C GLN A 55 -2.82 -3.43 -16.90
N ILE A 56 -3.00 -2.64 -17.97
CA ILE A 56 -3.41 -1.23 -17.92
C ILE A 56 -4.89 -1.13 -17.54
N GLY A 57 -5.25 -0.05 -16.83
CA GLY A 57 -6.64 0.25 -16.50
C GLY A 57 -7.20 -0.59 -15.35
N GLU A 58 -6.34 -1.33 -14.65
CA GLU A 58 -6.70 -1.92 -13.37
C GLU A 58 -6.60 -0.86 -12.28
N SER A 59 -7.69 -0.73 -11.53
CA SER A 59 -7.73 0.08 -10.32
C SER A 59 -8.16 -0.79 -9.17
N VAL A 60 -7.44 -0.70 -8.05
CA VAL A 60 -7.90 -1.30 -6.79
C VAL A 60 -8.19 -0.19 -5.81
N THR A 61 -9.32 -0.36 -5.14
CA THR A 61 -9.68 0.41 -3.96
C THR A 61 -9.62 -0.50 -2.75
N PHE A 62 -8.74 -0.16 -1.81
CA PHE A 62 -8.68 -0.81 -0.51
C PHE A 62 -9.17 0.13 0.56
N VAL A 63 -10.11 -0.34 1.37
CA VAL A 63 -10.55 0.37 2.56
C VAL A 63 -9.96 -0.34 3.76
N ARG A 64 -9.03 0.34 4.45
CA ARG A 64 -8.63 -0.06 5.80
C ARG A 64 -9.84 0.12 6.69
N LYS A 65 -10.56 -0.97 6.95
CA LYS A 65 -11.49 -1.05 8.08
C LYS A 65 -10.68 -1.50 9.27
N VAL A 66 -10.44 -0.58 10.20
CA VAL A 66 -10.04 -0.99 11.54
C VAL A 66 -11.20 -1.83 12.04
N ALA A 67 -11.05 -3.15 12.05
CA ALA A 67 -11.92 -3.98 12.85
C ALA A 67 -11.88 -3.39 14.27
N ASP A 68 -12.94 -3.51 15.05
CA ASP A 68 -12.78 -3.42 16.49
C ASP A 68 -11.80 -4.53 16.88
N VAL A 69 -10.50 -4.23 16.81
CA VAL A 69 -9.43 -5.20 17.00
C VAL A 69 -9.38 -5.40 18.51
N GLN A 70 -10.22 -6.34 18.97
CA GLN A 70 -10.12 -7.00 20.26
C GLN A 70 -8.83 -7.81 20.42
N THR A 71 -7.96 -7.88 19.40
CA THR A 71 -6.58 -8.33 19.58
C THR A 71 -5.71 -7.14 19.96
N SER A 72 -5.88 -6.70 21.20
CA SER A 72 -4.96 -5.86 21.98
C SER A 72 -3.83 -5.20 21.17
N LEU A 73 -4.13 -4.05 20.56
CA LEU A 73 -3.10 -3.00 20.49
C LEU A 73 -2.70 -2.75 21.95
N GLN A 74 -1.54 -3.24 22.38
CA GLN A 74 -0.98 -2.82 23.66
C GLN A 74 -0.88 -1.28 23.59
N ASN A 75 -1.79 -0.59 24.25
CA ASN A 75 -1.92 0.87 24.39
C ASN A 75 -2.71 1.67 23.33
N GLY A 76 -3.55 1.07 22.49
CA GLY A 76 -4.54 1.85 21.70
C GLY A 76 -3.94 2.96 20.82
N VAL A 77 -2.65 2.83 20.45
CA VAL A 77 -1.96 3.79 19.59
C VAL A 77 -2.17 3.32 18.15
N TYR A 78 -2.85 4.15 17.37
CA TYR A 78 -2.93 3.96 15.92
C TYR A 78 -1.51 4.05 15.33
N GLY A 79 -1.16 3.18 14.38
CA GLY A 79 0.02 3.42 13.56
C GLY A 79 -0.18 4.74 12.83
N ALA A 80 0.54 5.78 13.24
CA ALA A 80 0.45 7.11 12.63
C ALA A 80 1.02 7.13 11.21
N THR A 81 1.74 6.07 10.82
CA THR A 81 2.41 5.93 9.54
C THR A 81 1.91 4.71 8.81
N LEU A 82 1.28 4.94 7.67
CA LEU A 82 1.02 3.92 6.66
C LEU A 82 2.14 3.98 5.63
N ARG A 83 2.49 2.85 5.04
CA ARG A 83 3.44 2.77 3.93
C ARG A 83 2.78 2.07 2.77
N ALA A 84 3.00 2.58 1.57
CA ALA A 84 2.84 1.79 0.36
C ALA A 84 4.22 1.39 -0.14
N LYS A 85 4.39 0.10 -0.40
CA LYS A 85 5.59 -0.48 -1.00
C LYS A 85 5.17 -1.11 -2.31
N TRP A 86 6.00 -1.00 -3.33
CA TRP A 86 5.74 -1.66 -4.60
C TRP A 86 6.98 -2.35 -5.15
N VAL A 87 6.75 -3.42 -5.91
CA VAL A 87 7.77 -4.17 -6.63
C VAL A 87 7.29 -4.40 -8.07
N ILE A 88 8.14 -4.06 -9.02
CA ILE A 88 7.99 -4.38 -10.43
C ILE A 88 8.72 -5.70 -10.68
N GLY A 89 7.95 -6.72 -11.03
CA GLY A 89 8.40 -8.10 -11.23
C GLY A 89 8.27 -8.56 -12.68
N GLY A 90 9.18 -9.45 -13.10
CA GLY A 90 9.27 -10.06 -14.42
C GLY A 90 10.67 -9.91 -15.04
N SER A 91 10.79 -9.90 -16.38
CA SER A 91 12.08 -9.86 -17.08
C SER A 91 12.75 -8.48 -17.02
N ALA A 92 14.04 -8.40 -17.36
CA ALA A 92 14.78 -7.13 -17.40
C ALA A 92 14.11 -6.09 -18.33
N GLY A 93 14.15 -4.81 -17.92
CA GLY A 93 13.62 -3.69 -18.70
C GLY A 93 12.13 -3.40 -18.53
N GLN A 94 11.48 -4.02 -17.56
CA GLN A 94 10.07 -3.75 -17.25
C GLN A 94 9.88 -2.44 -16.50
N SER A 95 8.74 -1.81 -16.74
CA SER A 95 8.36 -0.56 -16.07
C SER A 95 6.85 -0.44 -15.94
N PHE A 96 6.42 0.34 -14.96
CA PHE A 96 5.05 0.78 -14.77
C PHE A 96 5.01 2.29 -14.58
N THR A 97 3.99 2.94 -15.12
CA THR A 97 3.59 4.30 -14.76
C THR A 97 2.25 4.21 -14.05
N PHE A 98 2.23 4.66 -12.80
CA PHE A 98 1.05 4.58 -11.96
C PHE A 98 0.99 5.76 -11.00
N THR A 99 -0.21 6.04 -10.49
CA THR A 99 -0.45 6.97 -9.39
C THR A 99 -1.06 6.21 -8.22
N LEU A 100 -0.60 6.51 -7.01
CA LEU A 100 -1.22 6.04 -5.78
C LEU A 100 -1.81 7.24 -5.01
N GLY A 101 -3.12 7.22 -4.84
CA GLY A 101 -3.84 8.14 -3.97
C GLY A 101 -4.17 7.50 -2.63
N VAL A 102 -4.03 8.28 -1.56
CA VAL A 102 -4.48 7.89 -0.22
C VAL A 102 -5.41 8.95 0.33
N GLN A 103 -6.59 8.53 0.76
CA GLN A 103 -7.58 9.39 1.40
C GLN A 103 -7.89 8.83 2.79
N GLY A 104 -7.52 9.59 3.83
CA GLY A 104 -7.80 9.22 5.21
C GLY A 104 -8.98 10.00 5.78
N ARG A 105 -9.82 9.34 6.59
CA ARG A 105 -10.70 10.03 7.53
C ARG A 105 -9.90 10.39 8.77
N ARG A 106 -9.67 11.70 8.96
CA ARG A 106 -9.00 12.27 10.12
C ARG A 106 -9.89 12.17 11.37
N PHE A 107 -9.26 12.11 12.55
CA PHE A 107 -9.91 12.28 13.84
C PHE A 107 -10.41 13.71 14.05
#